data_AF-I6AZ53-F1
#
_entry.id   AF-I6AZ53-F1
#
_cell.length_a   1.000
_cell.length_b   1.000
_cell.length_c   1.000
_cell.angle_alpha   90.00
_cell.angle_beta   90.00
_cell.angle_gamma   90.00
#
_symmetry.space_group_name_H-M   'P 1'
#
loop_
_entity.id
_entity.type
_entity.pdbx_description
1 polymer ?
#
loop_
_entity_poly.entity_id
_entity_poly.type
_entity_poly.pdbx_seq_one_letter_code
_entity_poly.pdbx_strand_id
1 'polypeptide(L)'
;MKKTKSLPTLILAISGCLLASTVCVAQTPINLTQDLTVQASGAYAYYARGTAASGAAITPFETMFYPGGSLHGGNAETGLDNGRKDSESTPGPISFGSGYLTDGENAPFVQGWVNIEEIVSGTHGATHDGSFNIVFDLGKTYTITSVVITYQDYSGQRWTTTVGIQKIYTSIEAPSATNAPVLFDSATAVNNAPSGSQLSFVGTAIDARYVTLELVMALGANPNSGASGGRIQEVTIMGYTPVPESSTFAFIGGMSALALGLMKNRLVRK
;
A
#
# COMPACT_ATOMS: atom_id res chain seq x y z
N MET A 1 42.41 -24.56 -59.09
CA MET A 1 41.98 -23.31 -58.40
C MET A 1 41.04 -23.65 -57.24
N LYS A 2 41.54 -23.60 -56.00
CA LYS A 2 40.73 -23.81 -54.78
C LYS A 2 39.95 -22.53 -54.47
N LYS A 3 38.62 -22.57 -54.57
CA LYS A 3 37.74 -21.46 -54.14
C LYS A 3 37.62 -21.49 -52.62
N THR A 4 38.31 -20.57 -51.94
CA THR A 4 38.10 -20.26 -50.52
C THR A 4 36.73 -19.62 -50.34
N LYS A 5 35.78 -20.35 -49.74
CA LYS A 5 34.47 -19.78 -49.35
C LYS A 5 34.66 -18.92 -48.11
N SER A 6 34.21 -17.68 -48.21
CA SER A 6 34.32 -16.62 -47.22
C SER A 6 33.56 -16.98 -45.94
N LEU A 7 34.23 -16.78 -44.80
CA LEU A 7 33.72 -17.00 -43.45
C LEU A 7 33.05 -15.76 -42.75
N PRO A 8 32.63 -14.65 -43.40
CA PRO A 8 32.22 -13.45 -42.67
C PRO A 8 30.74 -13.44 -42.23
N THR A 9 29.88 -14.35 -42.70
CA THR A 9 28.43 -14.23 -42.45
C THR A 9 27.99 -14.79 -41.09
N LEU A 10 28.77 -15.68 -40.48
CA LEU A 10 28.39 -16.32 -39.20
C LEU A 10 28.66 -15.41 -37.98
N ILE A 11 29.67 -14.53 -38.07
CA ILE A 11 30.01 -13.59 -36.99
C ILE A 11 28.98 -12.44 -36.92
N LEU A 12 28.41 -12.04 -38.06
CA LEU A 12 27.41 -10.97 -38.11
C LEU A 12 26.06 -11.37 -37.46
N ALA A 13 25.71 -12.66 -37.47
CA ALA A 13 24.47 -13.16 -36.85
C ALA A 13 24.55 -13.28 -35.32
N ILE A 14 25.75 -13.51 -34.77
CA ILE A 14 25.95 -13.62 -33.31
C ILE A 14 25.98 -12.24 -32.65
N SER A 15 26.54 -11.22 -33.31
CA SER A 15 26.51 -9.83 -32.81
C SER A 15 25.10 -9.22 -32.79
N GLY A 16 24.16 -9.69 -33.62
CA GLY A 16 22.78 -9.20 -33.63
C GLY A 16 21.96 -9.66 -32.42
N CYS A 17 22.20 -10.85 -31.88
CA CYS A 17 21.44 -11.39 -30.74
C CYS A 17 21.98 -10.95 -29.38
N LEU A 18 23.26 -10.54 -29.29
CA LEU A 18 23.87 -10.05 -28.05
C LEU A 18 23.55 -8.57 -27.73
N LEU A 19 22.99 -7.83 -28.69
CA LEU A 19 22.61 -6.42 -28.50
C LEU A 19 21.14 -6.20 -28.15
N ALA A 20 20.35 -7.28 -28.03
CA ALA A 20 19.03 -7.23 -27.40
C ALA A 20 19.13 -7.36 -25.87
N SER A 21 20.25 -6.93 -25.27
CA SER A 21 20.25 -6.46 -23.89
C SER A 21 19.27 -5.29 -23.85
N THR A 22 18.02 -5.59 -23.48
CA THR A 22 17.01 -4.59 -23.18
C THR A 22 17.67 -3.59 -22.24
N VAL A 23 17.87 -2.37 -22.73
CA VAL A 23 18.30 -1.26 -21.90
C VAL A 23 17.19 -1.13 -20.87
N CYS A 24 17.42 -1.63 -19.66
CA CYS A 24 16.51 -1.43 -18.56
C CYS A 24 16.55 0.06 -18.28
N VAL A 25 15.62 0.79 -18.90
CA VAL A 25 15.45 2.21 -18.63
C VAL A 25 15.00 2.27 -17.17
N ALA A 26 15.83 2.86 -16.32
CA ALA A 26 15.46 3.13 -14.94
C ALA A 26 14.11 3.85 -14.94
N GLN A 27 13.09 3.21 -14.39
CA GLN A 27 11.78 3.82 -14.29
C GLN A 27 11.81 4.82 -13.14
N THR A 28 11.32 6.03 -13.40
CA THR A 28 11.15 7.06 -12.37
C THR A 28 9.88 6.75 -11.58
N PRO A 29 9.96 6.56 -10.26
CA PRO A 29 8.76 6.41 -9.44
C PRO A 29 7.84 7.63 -9.55
N ILE A 30 6.55 7.38 -9.66
CA ILE A 30 5.50 8.39 -9.64
C ILE A 30 4.62 8.19 -8.40
N ASN A 31 3.87 9.22 -8.01
CA ASN A 31 2.85 9.07 -6.98
C ASN A 31 1.64 8.31 -7.56
N LEU A 32 1.50 7.05 -7.18
CA LEU A 32 0.44 6.16 -7.62
C LEU A 32 -0.95 6.61 -7.12
N THR A 33 -1.07 7.31 -5.98
CA THR A 33 -2.38 7.83 -5.54
C THR A 33 -2.89 8.97 -6.44
N GLN A 34 -2.00 9.58 -7.21
CA GLN A 34 -2.30 10.66 -8.15
C GLN A 34 -2.30 10.19 -9.62
N ASP A 35 -2.03 8.91 -9.87
CA ASP A 35 -2.06 8.33 -11.22
C ASP A 35 -3.49 8.04 -11.66
N LEU A 36 -3.87 8.49 -12.87
CA LEU A 36 -5.24 8.35 -13.37
C LEU A 36 -5.67 6.89 -13.57
N THR A 37 -4.74 5.96 -13.81
CA THR A 37 -5.06 4.53 -13.95
C THR A 37 -5.40 3.93 -12.59
N VAL A 38 -4.62 4.28 -11.56
CA VAL A 38 -4.90 3.90 -10.18
C VAL A 38 -6.19 4.55 -9.70
N GLN A 39 -6.42 5.84 -9.96
CA GLN A 39 -7.66 6.53 -9.55
C GLN A 39 -8.91 5.91 -10.18
N ALA A 40 -8.82 5.43 -11.42
CA ALA A 40 -9.93 4.82 -12.13
C ALA A 40 -10.28 3.39 -11.67
N SER A 41 -9.36 2.67 -11.03
CA SER A 41 -9.52 1.24 -10.72
C SER A 41 -9.21 0.84 -9.28
N GLY A 42 -8.55 1.70 -8.52
CA GLY A 42 -8.17 1.48 -7.15
C GLY A 42 -9.16 2.06 -6.15
N ALA A 43 -9.02 1.60 -4.92
CA ALA A 43 -9.81 2.01 -3.79
C ALA A 43 -9.01 1.81 -2.50
N TYR A 44 -9.53 2.29 -1.38
CA TYR A 44 -9.00 1.97 -0.06
C TYR A 44 -10.11 1.71 0.95
N ALA A 45 -9.79 0.97 2.00
CA ALA A 45 -10.72 0.66 3.08
C ALA A 45 -10.01 0.73 4.44
N TYR A 46 -10.76 1.12 5.46
CA TYR A 46 -10.30 1.15 6.84
C TYR A 46 -10.78 -0.10 7.56
N TYR A 47 -9.89 -0.75 8.29
CA TYR A 47 -10.19 -1.97 9.02
C TYR A 47 -9.86 -1.82 10.49
N ALA A 48 -10.83 -2.20 11.32
CA ALA A 48 -10.66 -2.31 12.75
C ALA A 48 -9.71 -3.45 13.11
N ARG A 49 -9.08 -3.35 14.29
CA ARG A 49 -8.21 -4.39 14.84
C ARG A 49 -8.39 -4.51 16.35
N GLY A 50 -7.86 -5.60 16.89
CA GLY A 50 -7.67 -5.78 18.32
C GLY A 50 -8.92 -6.25 19.03
N THR A 51 -9.44 -5.45 19.95
CA THR A 51 -10.59 -5.82 20.79
C THR A 51 -11.57 -4.67 20.80
N ALA A 52 -12.84 -4.94 20.54
CA ALA A 52 -13.89 -3.94 20.65
C ALA A 52 -14.09 -3.52 22.12
N ALA A 53 -14.73 -2.38 22.38
CA ALA A 53 -15.11 -1.94 23.72
C ALA A 53 -15.91 -2.98 24.53
N SER A 54 -16.61 -3.89 23.83
CA SER A 54 -17.34 -5.01 24.43
C SER A 54 -16.45 -6.17 24.92
N GLY A 55 -15.14 -6.13 24.66
CA GLY A 55 -14.20 -7.21 24.92
C GLY A 55 -14.13 -8.28 23.82
N ALA A 56 -14.89 -8.13 22.73
CA ALA A 56 -14.85 -9.06 21.60
C ALA A 56 -13.60 -8.85 20.75
N ALA A 57 -12.89 -9.93 20.41
CA ALA A 57 -11.76 -9.86 19.50
C ALA A 57 -12.21 -9.47 18.09
N ILE A 58 -11.45 -8.58 17.46
CA ILE A 58 -11.64 -8.12 16.08
C ILE A 58 -10.56 -8.78 15.23
N THR A 59 -10.99 -9.64 14.30
CA THR A 59 -10.07 -10.24 13.34
C THR A 59 -9.56 -9.17 12.36
N PRO A 60 -8.24 -9.07 12.13
CA PRO A 60 -7.69 -8.16 11.13
C PRO A 60 -8.32 -8.38 9.75
N PHE A 61 -8.61 -7.27 9.06
CA PHE A 61 -9.16 -7.25 7.69
C PHE A 61 -10.60 -7.78 7.53
N GLU A 62 -11.34 -8.04 8.61
CA GLU A 62 -12.73 -8.51 8.52
C GLU A 62 -13.76 -7.41 8.81
N THR A 63 -13.45 -6.50 9.74
CA THR A 63 -14.37 -5.43 10.15
C THR A 63 -13.96 -4.10 9.55
N MET A 64 -14.62 -3.73 8.44
CA MET A 64 -14.46 -2.39 7.85
C MET A 64 -15.17 -1.32 8.69
N PHE A 65 -14.73 -0.07 8.58
CA PHE A 65 -15.41 1.10 9.14
C PHE A 65 -15.16 2.35 8.27
N TYR A 66 -15.92 3.42 8.49
CA TYR A 66 -15.61 4.76 7.97
C TYR A 66 -15.05 5.60 9.12
N PRO A 67 -13.88 6.24 8.96
CA PRO A 67 -13.35 7.11 9.99
C PRO A 67 -13.94 8.52 9.89
N GLY A 68 -14.18 9.18 11.01
CA GLY A 68 -13.78 10.58 11.13
C GLY A 68 -14.88 11.65 11.05
N GLY A 69 -15.95 11.49 11.81
CA GLY A 69 -16.79 12.64 12.12
C GLY A 69 -16.18 13.58 13.15
N SER A 70 -16.32 14.87 12.84
CA SER A 70 -15.74 15.99 13.60
C SER A 70 -16.27 16.08 15.04
N LEU A 71 -17.47 15.54 15.30
CA LEU A 71 -18.13 15.52 16.60
C LEU A 71 -18.93 14.22 16.78
N HIS A 72 -18.70 13.53 17.89
CA HIS A 72 -19.58 12.46 18.37
C HIS A 72 -20.45 13.11 19.43
N GLY A 73 -21.77 13.14 19.18
CA GLY A 73 -22.73 13.52 20.20
C GLY A 73 -22.60 12.56 21.38
N GLY A 74 -22.62 13.07 22.61
CA GLY A 74 -22.36 12.34 23.85
C GLY A 74 -23.30 11.17 24.20
N ASN A 75 -24.11 10.69 23.26
CA ASN A 75 -24.89 9.46 23.37
C ASN A 75 -24.30 8.39 22.44
N ALA A 76 -23.46 7.52 23.01
CA ALA A 76 -23.02 6.29 22.37
C ALA A 76 -24.19 5.39 21.92
N GLU A 77 -25.39 5.57 22.48
CA GLU A 77 -26.59 4.79 22.13
C GLU A 77 -27.12 5.02 20.71
N THR A 78 -26.84 6.16 20.08
CA THR A 78 -27.21 6.40 18.67
C THR A 78 -26.08 6.14 17.68
N GLY A 79 -24.83 6.03 18.15
CA GLY A 79 -23.65 5.62 17.37
C GLY A 79 -23.60 6.22 15.98
N LEU A 80 -23.70 7.55 15.85
CA LEU A 80 -23.64 8.22 14.54
C LEU A 80 -22.31 8.96 14.43
N ASP A 81 -21.50 8.62 13.43
CA ASP A 81 -20.36 9.43 12.99
C ASP A 81 -20.74 10.14 11.68
N ASN A 82 -20.74 11.48 11.67
CA ASN A 82 -21.18 12.34 10.54
C ASN A 82 -22.60 12.05 9.95
N GLY A 83 -23.50 11.46 10.74
CA GLY A 83 -24.85 11.13 10.25
C GLY A 83 -24.96 9.76 9.58
N ARG A 84 -23.88 8.97 9.58
CA ARG A 84 -23.91 7.53 9.28
C ARG A 84 -23.96 6.75 10.58
N LYS A 85 -24.79 5.71 10.64
CA LYS A 85 -24.78 4.77 11.77
C LYS A 85 -23.48 3.99 11.77
N ASP A 86 -22.86 3.83 12.93
CA ASP A 86 -21.88 2.77 13.25
C ASP A 86 -22.42 1.38 12.83
N SER A 87 -23.74 1.29 12.63
CA SER A 87 -24.52 0.14 12.16
C SER A 87 -25.10 0.27 10.73
N GLU A 88 -24.64 1.18 9.86
CA GLU A 88 -24.93 1.00 8.43
C GLU A 88 -24.29 -0.32 8.00
N SER A 89 -25.07 -1.18 7.35
CA SER A 89 -24.87 -2.63 7.38
C SER A 89 -23.63 -3.16 6.67
N THR A 90 -22.86 -2.31 5.98
CA THR A 90 -21.65 -2.72 5.24
C THR A 90 -20.85 -1.49 4.82
N PRO A 91 -19.90 -0.98 5.63
CA PRO A 91 -18.84 -0.12 5.12
C PRO A 91 -18.13 -0.80 3.96
N GLY A 92 -17.76 -0.01 2.95
CA GLY A 92 -17.15 -0.52 1.72
C GLY A 92 -15.94 0.31 1.29
N PRO A 93 -15.17 -0.16 0.29
CA PRO A 93 -14.01 0.56 -0.21
C PRO A 93 -14.38 1.93 -0.78
N ILE A 94 -13.55 2.93 -0.49
CA ILE A 94 -13.65 4.29 -1.00
C ILE A 94 -12.76 4.41 -2.24
N SER A 95 -13.30 4.95 -3.32
CA SER A 95 -12.55 5.17 -4.56
C SER A 95 -11.47 6.25 -4.38
N PHE A 96 -10.34 6.09 -5.07
CA PHE A 96 -9.30 7.10 -5.22
C PHE A 96 -9.69 8.32 -6.09
N GLY A 97 -10.97 8.53 -6.43
CA GLY A 97 -11.39 9.46 -7.50
C GLY A 97 -10.85 10.90 -7.45
N SER A 98 -10.37 11.39 -6.29
CA SER A 98 -9.70 12.70 -6.15
C SER A 98 -8.19 12.63 -5.92
N GLY A 99 -7.65 11.43 -5.67
CA GLY A 99 -6.25 11.17 -5.32
C GLY A 99 -5.89 11.41 -3.86
N TYR A 100 -6.80 11.99 -3.08
CA TYR A 100 -6.59 12.29 -1.67
C TYR A 100 -7.21 11.21 -0.77
N LEU A 101 -6.63 11.04 0.41
CA LEU A 101 -7.29 10.30 1.48
C LEU A 101 -8.53 11.07 1.95
N THR A 102 -9.66 10.38 2.08
CA THR A 102 -10.92 10.96 2.57
C THR A 102 -11.53 10.09 3.67
N ASP A 103 -12.43 10.70 4.44
CA ASP A 103 -13.30 10.02 5.40
C ASP A 103 -14.40 9.16 4.75
N GLY A 104 -14.48 9.12 3.42
CA GLY A 104 -15.59 8.51 2.68
C GLY A 104 -16.81 9.42 2.55
N GLU A 105 -16.69 10.70 2.95
CA GLU A 105 -17.68 11.75 2.74
C GLU A 105 -17.09 12.94 1.98
N ASN A 106 -16.63 13.97 2.68
CA ASN A 106 -16.28 15.26 2.07
C ASN A 106 -14.93 15.83 2.56
N ALA A 107 -14.31 15.24 3.59
CA ALA A 107 -13.05 15.77 4.12
C ALA A 107 -11.86 15.25 3.32
N PRO A 108 -10.89 16.11 2.91
CA PRO A 108 -9.66 15.68 2.26
C PRO A 108 -8.60 15.25 3.30
N PHE A 109 -9.05 14.60 4.38
CA PHE A 109 -8.21 14.09 5.46
C PHE A 109 -9.02 13.10 6.30
N VAL A 110 -8.30 12.29 7.08
CA VAL A 110 -8.86 11.39 8.08
C VAL A 110 -8.53 11.93 9.46
N GLN A 111 -9.51 11.94 10.36
CA GLN A 111 -9.33 12.36 11.74
C GLN A 111 -10.04 11.40 12.68
N GLY A 112 -9.66 11.45 13.97
CA GLY A 112 -10.23 10.69 15.09
C GLY A 112 -11.36 9.71 14.76
N TRP A 113 -11.02 8.42 14.74
CA TRP A 113 -11.97 7.32 14.58
C TRP A 113 -12.54 6.87 15.93
N VAL A 114 -13.60 6.08 15.89
CA VAL A 114 -14.31 5.57 17.07
C VAL A 114 -14.30 4.05 17.05
N ASN A 115 -14.38 3.41 18.23
CA ASN A 115 -14.48 1.96 18.39
C ASN A 115 -13.32 1.12 17.81
N ILE A 116 -12.16 1.72 17.56
CA ILE A 116 -10.92 0.98 17.27
C ILE A 116 -10.06 1.00 18.53
N GLU A 117 -10.16 -0.08 19.29
CA GLU A 117 -9.54 -0.19 20.61
C GLU A 117 -8.65 -1.43 20.69
N GLU A 118 -7.81 -1.68 19.66
CA GLU A 118 -6.66 -2.54 19.86
C GLU A 118 -5.80 -1.93 20.96
N ILE A 119 -5.98 -2.36 22.20
CA ILE A 119 -5.13 -1.92 23.31
C ILE A 119 -3.74 -2.51 23.07
N VAL A 120 -2.92 -1.75 22.35
CA VAL A 120 -1.50 -2.08 22.13
C VAL A 120 -0.75 -1.88 23.45
N SER A 121 -1.16 -0.89 24.25
CA SER A 121 -0.70 -0.65 25.61
C SER A 121 -1.77 0.12 26.41
N GLY A 122 -1.79 -0.03 27.75
CA GLY A 122 -2.69 0.73 28.64
C GLY A 122 -3.92 -0.04 29.14
N THR A 123 -5.00 0.67 29.46
CA THR A 123 -6.27 0.09 29.97
C THR A 123 -7.45 0.86 29.40
N HIS A 124 -8.49 0.14 28.98
CA HIS A 124 -9.73 0.72 28.48
C HIS A 124 -10.36 1.66 29.52
N GLY A 125 -10.92 2.78 29.08
CA GLY A 125 -11.43 3.84 29.97
C GLY A 125 -10.34 4.77 30.55
N ALA A 126 -9.07 4.54 30.20
CA ALA A 126 -7.94 5.44 30.44
C ALA A 126 -7.22 5.73 29.11
N THR A 127 -6.22 6.59 29.11
CA THR A 127 -5.35 6.78 27.94
C THR A 127 -4.68 5.46 27.57
N HIS A 128 -4.78 5.06 26.32
CA HIS A 128 -4.26 3.80 25.81
C HIS A 128 -3.87 3.95 24.33
N ASP A 129 -3.06 3.04 23.82
CA ASP A 129 -2.70 3.03 22.40
C ASP A 129 -3.70 2.17 21.63
N GLY A 130 -4.18 2.70 20.50
CA GLY A 130 -5.07 2.03 19.55
C GLY A 130 -4.41 1.90 18.18
N SER A 131 -4.81 0.88 17.41
CA SER A 131 -4.36 0.70 16.03
C SER A 131 -5.43 0.21 15.08
N PHE A 132 -5.34 0.67 13.83
CA PHE A 132 -6.19 0.24 12.72
C PHE A 132 -5.35 0.02 11.47
N ASN A 133 -5.98 -0.56 10.45
CA ASN A 133 -5.39 -0.65 9.13
C ASN A 133 -6.08 0.25 8.11
N ILE A 134 -5.28 0.79 7.19
CA ILE A 134 -5.75 1.33 5.92
C ILE A 134 -5.21 0.43 4.83
N VAL A 135 -6.08 -0.19 4.04
CA VAL A 135 -5.69 -1.06 2.93
C VAL A 135 -6.00 -0.35 1.63
N PHE A 136 -4.97 -0.03 0.87
CA PHE A 136 -5.07 0.52 -0.48
C PHE A 136 -5.01 -0.63 -1.50
N ASP A 137 -6.04 -0.80 -2.31
CA ASP A 137 -6.05 -1.61 -3.53
C ASP A 137 -5.71 -0.70 -4.72
N LEU A 138 -4.55 -0.90 -5.36
CA LEU A 138 -4.12 -0.10 -6.50
C LEU A 138 -4.82 -0.48 -7.81
N GLY A 139 -5.72 -1.48 -7.79
CA GLY A 139 -6.45 -2.02 -8.93
C GLY A 139 -5.62 -2.95 -9.83
N LYS A 140 -4.28 -2.81 -9.81
CA LYS A 140 -3.30 -3.62 -10.53
C LYS A 140 -2.00 -3.74 -9.72
N THR A 141 -1.10 -4.61 -10.16
CA THR A 141 0.24 -4.72 -9.59
C THR A 141 1.13 -3.57 -10.06
N TYR A 142 1.84 -2.95 -9.11
CA TYR A 142 2.87 -1.95 -9.30
C TYR A 142 4.12 -2.33 -8.50
N THR A 143 5.29 -1.89 -8.94
CA THR A 143 6.49 -1.97 -8.12
C THR A 143 6.50 -0.77 -7.16
N ILE A 144 6.36 -1.05 -5.87
CA ILE A 144 6.32 -0.06 -4.79
C ILE A 144 7.74 0.23 -4.31
N THR A 145 8.06 1.51 -4.14
CA THR A 145 9.41 1.97 -3.79
C THR A 145 9.47 2.78 -2.50
N SER A 146 8.42 3.53 -2.18
CA SER A 146 8.28 4.20 -0.89
C SER A 146 6.84 4.55 -0.60
N VAL A 147 6.53 4.76 0.68
CA VAL A 147 5.26 5.34 1.14
C VAL A 147 5.57 6.54 2.02
N VAL A 148 4.83 7.62 1.87
CA VAL A 148 4.93 8.81 2.73
C VAL A 148 3.55 9.13 3.29
N ILE A 149 3.45 9.26 4.61
CA ILE A 149 2.24 9.68 5.30
C ILE A 149 2.45 11.10 5.80
N THR A 150 1.59 12.02 5.37
CA THR A 150 1.53 13.38 5.92
C THR A 150 0.49 13.43 7.01
N TYR A 151 0.88 13.84 8.21
CA TYR A 151 0.03 13.78 9.40
C TYR A 151 0.27 14.97 10.34
N GLN A 152 -0.64 15.10 11.30
CA GLN A 152 -0.58 16.07 12.38
C GLN A 152 -1.19 15.48 13.63
N ASP A 153 -0.52 15.68 14.76
CA ASP A 153 -1.11 15.42 16.07
C ASP A 153 -1.84 16.67 16.57
N TYR A 154 -2.96 16.43 17.24
CA TYR A 154 -3.75 17.49 17.86
C TYR A 154 -4.48 16.91 19.07
N SER A 155 -4.65 17.72 20.12
CA SER A 155 -5.30 17.25 21.34
C SER A 155 -6.76 16.91 21.09
N GLY A 156 -7.10 15.62 21.12
CA GLY A 156 -8.46 15.11 21.09
C GLY A 156 -8.58 13.80 21.87
N GLN A 157 -9.82 13.39 22.13
CA GLN A 157 -10.10 12.15 22.87
C GLN A 157 -9.95 10.91 22.00
N ARG A 158 -10.09 11.05 20.67
CA ARG A 158 -10.04 9.92 19.74
C ARG A 158 -8.69 9.69 19.07
N TRP A 159 -7.84 10.71 19.07
CA TRP A 159 -6.44 10.61 18.65
C TRP A 159 -5.73 11.80 19.28
N THR A 160 -4.88 11.53 20.27
CA THR A 160 -4.08 12.57 20.92
C THR A 160 -2.73 12.74 20.21
N THR A 161 -2.00 11.64 20.04
CA THR A 161 -0.68 11.63 19.41
C THR A 161 -0.44 10.34 18.64
N THR A 162 0.31 10.40 17.55
CA THR A 162 0.86 9.22 16.89
C THR A 162 2.01 8.68 17.72
N VAL A 163 2.06 7.38 17.97
CA VAL A 163 3.02 6.80 18.95
C VAL A 163 3.67 5.52 18.44
N GLY A 164 4.89 5.26 18.90
CA GLY A 164 5.58 4.01 18.61
C GLY A 164 5.94 3.81 17.13
N ILE A 165 6.05 2.55 16.74
CA ILE A 165 6.46 2.14 15.39
C ILE A 165 5.23 1.97 14.52
N GLN A 166 5.18 2.74 13.44
CA GLN A 166 4.22 2.63 12.36
C GLN A 166 4.76 1.65 11.32
N LYS A 167 3.89 0.90 10.63
CA LYS A 167 4.34 -0.12 9.67
C LYS A 167 3.58 -0.04 8.36
N ILE A 168 4.29 -0.38 7.28
CA ILE A 168 3.74 -0.57 5.95
C ILE A 168 3.95 -2.02 5.56
N TYR A 169 2.89 -2.63 5.05
CA TYR A 169 2.93 -3.96 4.46
C TYR A 169 2.45 -3.92 3.01
N THR A 170 2.86 -4.92 2.23
CA THR A 170 2.50 -5.06 0.82
C THR A 170 2.09 -6.49 0.50
N SER A 171 1.15 -6.66 -0.43
CA SER A 171 0.77 -7.98 -0.94
C SER A 171 0.25 -7.92 -2.39
N ILE A 172 0.29 -9.06 -3.08
CA ILE A 172 -0.31 -9.23 -4.42
C ILE A 172 -1.81 -9.54 -4.30
N GLU A 173 -2.16 -10.38 -3.34
CA GLU A 173 -3.53 -10.76 -3.03
C GLU A 173 -4.11 -9.90 -1.91
N ALA A 174 -5.44 -9.77 -1.86
CA ALA A 174 -6.12 -8.96 -0.85
C ALA A 174 -5.75 -9.46 0.56
N PRO A 175 -5.34 -8.56 1.49
CA PRO A 175 -5.06 -8.93 2.86
C PRO A 175 -6.27 -9.58 3.53
N SER A 176 -6.03 -10.64 4.30
CA SER A 176 -7.05 -11.30 5.11
C SER A 176 -6.40 -11.92 6.35
N ALA A 177 -7.22 -12.41 7.28
CA ALA A 177 -6.73 -13.14 8.46
C ALA A 177 -5.84 -14.34 8.11
N THR A 178 -6.04 -14.96 6.94
CA THR A 178 -5.27 -16.11 6.45
C THR A 178 -4.25 -15.75 5.37
N ASN A 179 -4.30 -14.52 4.85
CA ASN A 179 -3.40 -13.99 3.83
C ASN A 179 -2.72 -12.72 4.37
N ALA A 180 -1.73 -12.91 5.23
CA ALA A 180 -1.02 -11.82 5.85
C ALA A 180 -0.10 -11.11 4.84
N PRO A 181 -0.14 -9.77 4.75
CA PRO A 181 0.76 -9.04 3.87
C PRO A 181 2.20 -9.04 4.42
N VAL A 182 3.17 -8.81 3.54
CA VAL A 182 4.60 -8.84 3.88
C VAL A 182 5.04 -7.46 4.34
N LEU A 183 5.83 -7.38 5.42
CA LEU A 183 6.37 -6.10 5.90
C LEU A 183 7.25 -5.47 4.81
N PHE A 184 6.90 -4.25 4.41
CA PHE A 184 7.66 -3.45 3.47
C PHE A 184 8.70 -2.59 4.20
N ASP A 185 8.25 -1.82 5.19
CA ASP A 185 9.12 -1.00 6.03
C ASP A 185 8.38 -0.54 7.31
N SER A 186 9.11 0.06 8.26
CA SER A 186 8.58 0.63 9.48
C SER A 186 9.28 1.93 9.86
N ALA A 187 8.55 2.87 10.46
CA ALA A 187 9.07 4.18 10.86
C ALA A 187 8.55 4.55 12.25
N THR A 188 9.37 5.24 13.04
CA THR A 188 8.96 5.72 14.37
C THR A 188 8.30 7.08 14.25
N ALA A 189 7.12 7.24 14.84
CA ALA A 189 6.38 8.49 14.85
C ALA A 189 7.07 9.56 15.72
N VAL A 190 6.87 10.83 15.36
CA VAL A 190 7.25 11.96 16.20
C VAL A 190 6.02 12.38 16.99
N ASN A 191 6.08 12.26 18.31
CA ASN A 191 4.98 12.68 19.17
C ASN A 191 4.76 14.20 19.07
N ASN A 192 3.50 14.61 19.08
CA ASN A 192 3.08 16.02 18.94
C ASN A 192 3.49 16.63 17.58
N ALA A 193 3.38 15.83 16.52
CA ALA A 193 3.70 16.24 15.16
C ALA A 193 2.92 17.50 14.72
N PRO A 194 3.58 18.60 14.30
CA PRO A 194 2.90 19.76 13.73
C PRO A 194 2.27 19.44 12.35
N SER A 195 1.41 20.33 11.85
CA SER A 195 0.82 20.19 10.51
C SER A 195 1.88 20.03 9.42
N GLY A 196 1.68 19.06 8.52
CA GLY A 196 2.62 18.77 7.43
C GLY A 196 3.80 17.88 7.83
N SER A 197 3.80 17.30 9.03
CA SER A 197 4.82 16.31 9.42
C SER A 197 4.71 15.07 8.54
N GLN A 198 5.85 14.43 8.27
CA GLN A 198 5.93 13.28 7.38
C GLN A 198 6.54 12.06 8.05
N LEU A 199 5.92 10.90 7.83
CA LEU A 199 6.52 9.59 8.05
C LEU A 199 6.89 9.01 6.70
N SER A 200 8.18 8.73 6.50
CA SER A 200 8.69 8.16 5.26
C SER A 200 9.10 6.71 5.47
N PHE A 201 8.65 5.86 4.57
CA PHE A 201 8.91 4.43 4.54
C PHE A 201 9.59 4.09 3.21
N VAL A 202 10.83 3.63 3.26
CA VAL A 202 11.67 3.36 2.08
C VAL A 202 12.22 1.94 2.19
N GLY A 203 11.53 1.03 1.51
CA GLY A 203 11.89 -0.39 1.46
C GLY A 203 12.62 -0.79 0.18
N THR A 204 12.95 -2.08 0.09
CA THR A 204 13.38 -2.67 -1.20
C THR A 204 12.20 -2.69 -2.15
N ALA A 205 12.42 -2.27 -3.40
CA ALA A 205 11.38 -2.24 -4.42
C ALA A 205 10.69 -3.61 -4.55
N ILE A 206 9.35 -3.62 -4.46
CA ILE A 206 8.57 -4.86 -4.43
C ILE A 206 7.29 -4.74 -5.26
N ASP A 207 6.97 -5.77 -6.02
CA ASP A 207 5.70 -5.84 -6.73
C ASP A 207 4.55 -6.10 -5.76
N ALA A 208 3.57 -5.20 -5.76
CA ALA A 208 2.40 -5.28 -4.91
C ALA A 208 1.17 -4.70 -5.62
N ARG A 209 0.00 -5.23 -5.31
CA ARG A 209 -1.29 -4.61 -5.64
C ARG A 209 -1.88 -3.89 -4.44
N TYR A 210 -1.65 -4.44 -3.24
CA TYR A 210 -2.17 -3.92 -2.00
C TYR A 210 -1.04 -3.30 -1.17
N VAL A 211 -1.31 -2.12 -0.61
CA VAL A 211 -0.46 -1.44 0.37
C VAL A 211 -1.27 -1.27 1.65
N THR A 212 -0.79 -1.82 2.76
CA THR A 212 -1.46 -1.78 4.05
C THR A 212 -0.67 -0.91 5.02
N LEU A 213 -1.31 0.12 5.55
CA LEU A 213 -0.79 0.92 6.64
C LEU A 213 -1.29 0.31 7.95
N GLU A 214 -0.40 0.07 8.89
CA GLU A 214 -0.73 -0.25 10.29
C GLU A 214 -0.27 0.92 11.14
N LEU A 215 -1.25 1.71 11.60
CA LEU A 215 -1.01 2.94 12.32
C LEU A 215 -1.37 2.78 13.79
N VAL A 216 -0.53 3.32 14.66
CA VAL A 216 -0.68 3.26 16.11
C VAL A 216 -0.73 4.67 16.67
N MET A 217 -1.79 4.97 17.43
CA MET A 217 -2.03 6.27 18.01
C MET A 217 -2.49 6.15 19.46
N ALA A 218 -2.07 7.10 20.29
CA ALA A 218 -2.60 7.26 21.63
C ALA A 218 -4.03 7.83 21.58
N LEU A 219 -4.93 7.14 22.25
CA LEU A 219 -6.33 7.46 22.44
C LEU A 219 -6.54 8.03 23.85
N GLY A 220 -7.46 8.97 24.00
CA GLY A 220 -7.86 9.52 25.30
C GLY A 220 -8.67 8.52 26.13
N ALA A 221 -9.02 8.91 27.36
CA ALA A 221 -9.76 8.05 28.30
C ALA A 221 -11.17 7.65 27.84
N ASN A 222 -11.75 8.36 26.88
CA ASN A 222 -13.05 8.05 26.31
C ASN A 222 -13.05 8.32 24.80
N PRO A 223 -12.43 7.45 23.98
CA PRO A 223 -12.33 7.66 22.54
C PRO A 223 -13.70 7.52 21.84
N ASN A 224 -14.72 7.05 22.55
CA ASN A 224 -16.07 6.89 22.03
C ASN A 224 -16.91 8.19 22.12
N SER A 225 -16.31 9.28 22.62
CA SER A 225 -16.92 10.61 22.61
C SER A 225 -15.86 11.70 22.45
N GLY A 226 -16.29 12.96 22.27
CA GLY A 226 -15.39 14.11 22.26
C GLY A 226 -14.73 14.43 20.91
N ALA A 227 -13.73 15.32 20.97
CA ALA A 227 -13.05 15.86 19.79
C ALA A 227 -12.17 14.81 19.09
N SER A 228 -12.18 14.82 17.75
CA SER A 228 -11.44 13.90 16.88
C SER A 228 -9.93 13.92 17.12
N GLY A 229 -9.33 15.10 17.32
CA GLY A 229 -7.91 15.23 17.61
C GLY A 229 -7.06 15.24 16.34
N GLY A 230 -6.00 14.44 16.31
CA GLY A 230 -5.05 14.37 15.19
C GLY A 230 -5.67 14.00 13.84
N ARG A 231 -4.88 14.18 12.77
CA ARG A 231 -5.32 13.91 11.38
C ARG A 231 -4.22 13.33 10.49
N ILE A 232 -4.62 12.43 9.59
CA ILE A 232 -3.84 12.02 8.42
C ILE A 232 -4.31 12.87 7.25
N GLN A 233 -3.40 13.68 6.71
CA GLN A 233 -3.71 14.63 5.64
C GLN A 233 -3.58 13.98 4.28
N GLU A 234 -2.58 13.13 4.08
CA GLU A 234 -2.33 12.50 2.78
C GLU A 234 -1.50 11.23 2.94
N VAL A 235 -1.72 10.27 2.04
CA VAL A 235 -0.84 9.11 1.85
C VAL A 235 -0.34 9.11 0.41
N THR A 236 0.97 9.21 0.24
CA THR A 236 1.66 9.15 -1.04
C THR A 236 2.28 7.76 -1.19
N ILE A 237 1.91 7.04 -2.25
CA ILE A 237 2.48 5.72 -2.57
C ILE A 237 3.33 5.88 -3.83
N MET A 238 4.64 5.78 -3.70
CA MET A 238 5.56 5.93 -4.83
C MET A 238 5.86 4.58 -5.48
N GLY A 239 5.72 4.51 -6.79
CA GLY A 239 6.04 3.30 -7.53
C GLY A 239 5.94 3.50 -9.04
N TYR A 240 5.97 2.39 -9.77
CA TYR A 240 5.88 2.38 -11.23
C TYR A 240 5.28 1.07 -11.72
N THR A 241 4.82 1.03 -12.98
CA THR A 241 4.31 -0.19 -13.61
C THR A 241 5.42 -1.23 -13.69
N PRO A 242 5.19 -2.48 -13.26
CA PRO A 242 6.24 -3.50 -13.24
C PRO A 242 6.79 -3.69 -14.65
N VAL A 243 8.12 -3.68 -14.77
CA VAL A 243 8.75 -4.05 -16.03
C VAL A 243 8.53 -5.55 -16.19
N PRO A 244 7.88 -6.01 -17.29
CA PRO A 244 7.78 -7.43 -17.55
C PRO A 244 9.19 -8.00 -17.50
N GLU A 245 9.43 -8.98 -16.63
CA GLU A 245 10.71 -9.69 -16.63
C GLU A 245 10.97 -10.11 -18.09
N SER A 246 12.20 -9.93 -18.55
CA SER A 246 12.59 -10.40 -19.88
C SER A 246 12.36 -11.89 -19.88
N SER A 247 11.21 -12.31 -20.43
CA SER A 247 10.71 -13.65 -20.18
C SER A 247 11.80 -14.67 -20.47
N THR A 248 11.97 -15.66 -19.61
CA THR A 248 12.93 -16.76 -19.81
C THR A 248 12.76 -17.37 -21.21
N PHE A 249 11.57 -17.27 -21.81
CA PHE A 249 11.27 -17.62 -23.19
C PHE A 249 12.02 -16.79 -24.26
N ALA A 250 12.24 -15.49 -24.06
CA ALA A 250 13.08 -14.70 -24.95
C ALA A 250 14.54 -15.19 -24.90
N PHE A 251 15.02 -15.55 -23.71
CA PHE A 251 16.37 -16.09 -23.52
C PHE A 251 16.52 -17.51 -24.10
N ILE A 252 15.57 -18.40 -23.82
CA ILE A 252 15.53 -19.79 -24.34
C ILE A 252 15.31 -19.80 -25.86
N GLY A 253 14.46 -18.92 -26.40
CA GLY A 253 14.22 -18.76 -27.83
C GLY A 253 15.48 -18.31 -28.57
N GLY A 254 16.20 -17.33 -28.02
CA GLY A 254 17.50 -16.91 -28.53
C GLY A 254 18.54 -18.05 -28.54
N MET A 255 18.63 -18.81 -27.45
CA MET A 255 19.54 -19.95 -27.33
C MET A 255 19.18 -21.10 -28.28
N SER A 256 17.89 -21.36 -28.49
CA SER A 256 17.41 -22.43 -29.38
C SER A 256 17.68 -22.11 -30.85
N ALA A 257 17.48 -20.84 -31.26
CA ALA A 257 17.82 -20.38 -32.61
C ALA A 257 19.33 -20.50 -32.90
N LEU A 258 20.17 -20.20 -31.90
CA LEU A 258 21.63 -20.39 -31.99
C LEU A 258 22.00 -21.87 -32.17
N ALA A 259 21.39 -22.76 -31.39
CA ALA A 259 21.62 -24.21 -31.48
C ALA A 259 21.22 -24.79 -32.85
N LEU A 260 20.06 -24.38 -33.39
CA LEU A 260 19.60 -24.79 -34.73
C LEU A 260 20.53 -24.26 -35.84
N GLY A 261 21.01 -23.01 -35.73
CA GLY A 261 21.98 -22.46 -36.66
C GLY A 261 23.29 -23.25 -36.69
N LEU A 262 23.78 -23.69 -35.52
CA LEU A 262 24.98 -24.52 -35.40
C LEU A 262 24.78 -25.94 -35.95
N MET A 263 23.60 -26.56 -35.74
CA MET A 263 23.30 -27.89 -36.25
C MET A 263 23.16 -27.92 -37.78
N LYS A 264 22.51 -26.90 -38.39
CA LYS A 264 22.35 -26.81 -39.84
C LYS A 264 23.70 -26.71 -40.57
N ASN A 265 24.68 -26.02 -39.98
CA ASN A 265 26.04 -25.91 -40.55
C ASN A 265 26.86 -27.21 -40.46
N ARG A 266 26.56 -28.13 -39.52
CA ARG A 266 27.22 -29.44 -39.46
C ARG A 266 26.72 -30.40 -40.53
N LEU A 267 25.44 -30.33 -40.87
CA LEU A 267 24.83 -31.21 -41.88
C LEU A 267 25.27 -30.90 -43.32
N VAL A 268 25.61 -29.64 -43.63
CA VAL A 268 26.06 -29.22 -44.96
C VAL A 268 27.55 -29.54 -45.22
N ARG A 269 28.30 -30.01 -44.21
CA ARG A 269 29.73 -30.34 -44.31
C ARG A 269 30.04 -31.84 -44.38
N LYS A 270 29.02 -32.70 -44.41
CA LYS A 270 29.16 -34.12 -44.78
C LYS A 270 28.73 -34.28 -46.23
#